data_AF-A0A345WTE5-F1
#
_entry.id   AF-A0A345WTE5-F1
#
_cell.length_a   1.000
_cell.length_b   1.000
_cell.length_c   1.000
_cell.angle_alpha   90.00
_cell.angle_beta   90.00
_cell.angle_gamma   90.00
#
_symmetry.space_group_name_H-M   'P 1'
#
loop_
_entity.id
_entity.type
_entity.pdbx_description
1 polymer ?
#
loop_
_entity_poly.entity_id
_entity_poly.type
_entity_poly.pdbx_seq_one_letter_code
_entity_poly.pdbx_strand_id
1 'polypeptide(L)'
;MTDPLDTLDDTVAAAAFRRLVRHLRHRTDAQNIDLMGLAGFCRNCLSDWIEEAGGLSKDAARETIYGMPQAEWKRHYQTEASPEQVARMADSVARNRRDADLDEALDESFPASDPPAMTEPGRREA
;
A
#
# COMPACT_ATOMS: atom_id res chain seq x y z
N MET A 1 7.16 19.54 -1.15
CA MET A 1 5.81 19.89 -1.66
C MET A 1 4.85 18.87 -1.10
N THR A 2 3.69 19.25 -0.59
CA THR A 2 2.69 18.30 -0.07
C THR A 2 2.20 17.41 -1.22
N ASP A 3 2.17 16.10 -1.01
CA ASP A 3 1.62 15.15 -1.99
C ASP A 3 0.10 15.42 -2.13
N PRO A 4 -0.44 15.62 -3.34
CA PRO A 4 -1.87 15.77 -3.54
C PRO A 4 -2.71 14.63 -2.96
N LEU A 5 -2.15 13.42 -2.85
CA LEU A 5 -2.80 12.26 -2.24
C LEU A 5 -3.14 12.51 -0.77
N ASP A 6 -2.23 13.14 -0.02
CA ASP A 6 -2.40 13.45 1.41
C ASP A 6 -3.43 14.55 1.66
N THR A 7 -3.80 15.29 0.62
CA THR A 7 -4.80 16.38 0.68
C THR A 7 -6.14 16.02 0.06
N LEU A 8 -6.29 14.78 -0.43
CA LEU A 8 -7.52 14.30 -1.05
C LEU A 8 -8.62 14.17 0.02
N ASP A 9 -9.83 14.62 -0.32
CA ASP A 9 -10.99 14.46 0.58
C ASP A 9 -11.28 12.98 0.90
N ASP A 10 -11.44 12.67 2.19
CA ASP A 10 -11.66 11.31 2.69
C ASP A 10 -12.90 10.64 2.10
N THR A 11 -13.98 11.40 1.84
CA THR A 11 -15.21 10.85 1.26
C THR A 11 -14.97 10.42 -0.18
N VAL A 12 -14.18 11.20 -0.93
CA VAL A 12 -13.75 10.86 -2.29
C VAL A 12 -12.82 9.64 -2.28
N ALA A 13 -11.82 9.63 -1.41
CA ALA A 13 -10.90 8.49 -1.27
C ALA A 13 -11.66 7.20 -0.92
N ALA A 14 -12.58 7.25 0.04
CA ALA A 14 -13.40 6.11 0.45
C ALA A 14 -14.33 5.63 -0.68
N ALA A 15 -14.89 6.54 -1.49
CA ALA A 15 -15.70 6.16 -2.65
C ALA A 15 -14.88 5.43 -3.72
N ALA A 16 -13.67 5.92 -4.01
CA ALA A 16 -12.74 5.28 -4.94
C ALA A 16 -12.30 3.89 -4.43
N PHE A 17 -11.94 3.78 -3.15
CA PHE A 17 -11.58 2.51 -2.50
C PHE A 17 -12.70 1.47 -2.61
N ARG A 18 -13.93 1.84 -2.21
CA ARG A 18 -15.09 0.94 -2.31
C ARG A 18 -15.36 0.51 -3.76
N ARG A 19 -15.13 1.39 -4.75
CA ARG A 19 -15.24 1.04 -6.17
C ARG A 19 -14.17 0.03 -6.60
N LEU A 20 -12.91 0.23 -6.20
CA LEU A 20 -11.82 -0.72 -6.46
C LEU A 20 -12.15 -2.11 -5.89
N VAL A 21 -12.55 -2.18 -4.62
CA VAL A 21 -12.91 -3.45 -3.97
C VAL A 21 -14.03 -4.16 -4.74
N ARG A 22 -15.11 -3.45 -5.09
CA ARG A 22 -16.21 -4.04 -5.88
C ARG A 22 -15.76 -4.49 -7.27
N HIS A 23 -14.86 -3.74 -7.92
CA HIS A 23 -14.31 -4.13 -9.22
C HIS A 23 -13.48 -5.42 -9.11
N LEU A 24 -12.63 -5.55 -8.10
CA LEU A 24 -11.85 -6.76 -7.85
C LEU A 24 -12.72 -7.96 -7.47
N ARG A 25 -13.89 -7.75 -6.86
CA ARG A 25 -14.86 -8.82 -6.63
C ARG A 25 -15.53 -9.31 -7.92
N HIS A 26 -15.79 -8.39 -8.87
CA HIS A 26 -16.34 -8.77 -10.16
C HIS A 26 -15.30 -9.51 -11.02
N ARG A 27 -14.04 -9.10 -10.97
CA ARG A 27 -12.92 -9.69 -11.72
C ARG A 27 -12.32 -10.91 -11.01
N THR A 28 -13.10 -11.98 -10.87
CA THR A 28 -12.64 -13.25 -10.28
C THR A 28 -11.51 -13.91 -11.10
N ASP A 29 -11.41 -13.58 -12.38
CA ASP A 29 -10.31 -13.97 -13.27
C ASP A 29 -8.97 -13.35 -12.88
N ALA A 30 -8.96 -12.19 -12.23
CA ALA A 30 -7.75 -11.57 -11.71
C ALA A 30 -7.31 -12.27 -10.42
N GLN A 31 -6.55 -13.35 -10.54
CA GLN A 31 -6.06 -14.11 -9.38
C GLN A 31 -5.10 -13.25 -8.54
N ASN A 32 -5.10 -13.47 -7.22
CA ASN A 32 -4.19 -12.74 -6.34
C ASN A 32 -2.72 -12.93 -6.72
N ILE A 33 -2.33 -14.11 -7.20
CA ILE A 33 -0.95 -14.37 -7.60
C ILE A 33 -0.52 -13.53 -8.81
N ASP A 34 -1.42 -13.33 -9.78
CA ASP A 34 -1.14 -12.49 -10.94
C ASP A 34 -1.05 -11.01 -10.54
N LEU A 35 -1.95 -10.56 -9.65
CA LEU A 35 -1.89 -9.20 -9.09
C LEU A 35 -0.58 -8.98 -8.32
N MET A 36 -0.18 -9.93 -7.49
CA MET A 36 1.08 -9.87 -6.76
C MET A 36 2.27 -9.87 -7.71
N GLY A 37 2.28 -10.70 -8.75
CA GLY A 37 3.40 -10.76 -9.71
C GLY A 37 3.50 -9.55 -10.63
N LEU A 38 2.41 -8.83 -10.87
CA LEU A 38 2.40 -7.65 -11.72
C LEU A 38 2.62 -6.36 -10.94
N ALA A 39 1.91 -6.19 -9.84
CA ALA A 39 1.76 -4.90 -9.14
C ALA A 39 2.23 -4.93 -7.69
N GLY A 40 2.75 -6.07 -7.19
CA GLY A 40 3.23 -6.18 -5.82
C GLY A 40 2.14 -6.15 -4.75
N PHE A 41 0.86 -6.06 -5.11
CA PHE A 41 -0.26 -6.11 -4.16
C PHE A 41 -1.41 -6.97 -4.68
N CYS A 42 -2.28 -7.40 -3.79
CA CYS A 42 -3.52 -8.09 -4.16
C CYS A 42 -4.64 -7.80 -3.17
N ARG A 43 -5.78 -8.50 -3.30
CA ARG A 43 -6.90 -8.40 -2.35
C ARG A 43 -6.48 -8.64 -0.91
N ASN A 44 -5.46 -9.48 -0.71
CA ASN A 44 -4.97 -9.71 0.64
C ASN A 44 -4.28 -8.46 1.20
N CYS A 45 -3.39 -7.82 0.45
CA CYS A 45 -2.75 -6.58 0.89
C CYS A 45 -3.81 -5.51 1.27
N LEU A 46 -4.90 -5.39 0.49
CA LEU A 46 -6.00 -4.47 0.84
C LEU A 46 -6.67 -4.78 2.18
N SER A 47 -6.75 -6.05 2.59
CA SER A 47 -7.32 -6.35 3.91
C SER A 47 -6.32 -6.12 5.04
N ASP A 48 -5.04 -6.36 4.78
CA ASP A 48 -3.99 -6.08 5.76
C ASP A 48 -3.89 -4.56 6.01
N TRP A 49 -4.00 -3.72 4.97
CA TRP A 49 -4.08 -2.26 5.11
C TRP A 49 -5.33 -1.77 5.87
N ILE A 50 -6.49 -2.45 5.71
CA ILE A 50 -7.68 -2.15 6.51
C ILE A 50 -7.46 -2.51 7.99
N GLU A 51 -6.84 -3.66 8.27
CA GLU A 51 -6.52 -4.11 9.62
C GLU A 51 -5.57 -3.12 10.31
N GLU A 52 -4.49 -2.73 9.62
CA GLU A 52 -3.50 -1.75 10.09
C GLU A 52 -4.12 -0.37 10.36
N ALA A 53 -5.01 0.11 9.48
CA ALA A 53 -5.61 1.43 9.61
C ALA A 53 -6.80 1.50 10.59
N GLY A 54 -7.54 0.39 10.77
CA GLY A 54 -8.86 0.39 11.41
C GLY A 54 -9.04 -0.54 12.60
N GLY A 55 -8.04 -1.37 12.94
CA GLY A 55 -8.12 -2.31 14.06
C GLY A 55 -9.15 -3.44 13.89
N LEU A 56 -9.56 -3.71 12.65
CA LEU A 56 -10.39 -4.86 12.32
C LEU A 56 -9.58 -6.16 12.46
N SER A 57 -10.21 -7.25 12.90
CA SER A 57 -9.54 -8.55 12.83
C SER A 57 -9.27 -8.94 11.38
N LYS A 58 -8.16 -9.65 11.14
CA LYS A 58 -7.80 -10.16 9.82
C LYS A 58 -8.96 -10.83 9.07
N ASP A 59 -9.74 -11.69 9.73
CA ASP A 59 -10.87 -12.37 9.10
C ASP A 59 -11.98 -11.41 8.70
N ALA A 60 -12.31 -10.44 9.56
CA ALA A 60 -13.30 -9.41 9.26
C ALA A 60 -12.84 -8.48 8.11
N ALA A 61 -11.55 -8.12 8.09
CA ALA A 61 -10.97 -7.34 7.01
C ALA A 61 -11.02 -8.11 5.68
N ARG A 62 -10.66 -9.40 5.70
CA ARG A 62 -10.72 -10.27 4.52
C ARG A 62 -12.16 -10.39 4.01
N GLU A 63 -13.13 -10.66 4.89
CA GLU A 63 -14.55 -10.69 4.51
C GLU A 63 -15.01 -9.34 3.93
N THR A 64 -14.53 -8.23 4.49
CA THR A 64 -14.79 -6.88 3.97
C THR A 64 -14.21 -6.66 2.57
N ILE A 65 -13.07 -7.27 2.20
CA ILE A 65 -12.53 -7.16 0.84
C ILE A 65 -13.20 -8.15 -0.12
N TYR A 66 -13.40 -9.40 0.29
CA TYR A 66 -13.91 -10.47 -0.56
C TYR A 66 -15.44 -10.44 -0.73
N GLY A 67 -16.18 -9.87 0.23
CA GLY A 67 -17.65 -9.88 0.25
C GLY A 67 -18.26 -11.21 0.68
N MET A 68 -17.42 -12.14 1.14
CA MET A 68 -17.74 -13.45 1.70
C MET A 68 -16.51 -13.96 2.47
N PRO A 69 -16.62 -14.99 3.31
CA PRO A 69 -15.46 -15.60 3.97
C PRO A 69 -14.38 -16.00 2.96
N GLN A 70 -13.11 -15.71 3.24
CA GLN A 70 -12.01 -15.99 2.32
C GLN A 70 -11.98 -17.48 1.91
N ALA A 71 -12.26 -18.38 2.86
CA ALA A 71 -12.32 -19.81 2.59
C ALA A 71 -13.38 -20.16 1.52
N GLU A 72 -14.51 -19.46 1.51
CA GLU A 72 -15.54 -19.62 0.49
C GLU A 72 -15.08 -19.10 -0.87
N TRP A 73 -14.49 -17.91 -0.90
CA TRP A 73 -13.91 -17.36 -2.13
C TRP A 73 -12.90 -18.32 -2.78
N LYS A 74 -12.00 -18.89 -1.97
CA LYS A 74 -10.97 -19.82 -2.45
C LYS A 74 -11.59 -21.06 -3.10
N ARG A 75 -12.66 -21.61 -2.52
CA ARG A 75 -13.37 -22.77 -3.09
C ARG A 75 -14.05 -22.47 -4.42
N HIS A 76 -14.61 -21.27 -4.58
CA HIS A 76 -15.39 -20.93 -5.78
C HIS A 76 -14.55 -20.36 -6.92
N TYR A 77 -13.46 -19.65 -6.62
CA TYR A 77 -12.80 -18.79 -7.61
C TYR A 77 -11.28 -18.91 -7.67
N GLN A 78 -10.62 -19.50 -6.64
CA GLN A 78 -9.15 -19.58 -6.66
C GLN A 78 -8.70 -20.76 -7.50
N THR A 79 -7.75 -20.51 -8.39
CA THR A 79 -7.08 -21.55 -9.18
C THR A 79 -5.69 -21.86 -8.63
N GLU A 80 -5.17 -23.03 -8.97
CA GLU A 80 -3.78 -23.39 -8.67
C GLU A 80 -2.82 -22.46 -9.41
N ALA A 81 -1.74 -22.10 -8.73
CA ALA A 81 -0.68 -21.24 -9.24
C ALA A 81 0.32 -22.05 -10.06
N SER A 82 0.64 -21.56 -11.26
CA SER A 82 1.74 -22.13 -12.04
C SER A 82 3.12 -21.75 -11.45
N PRO A 83 4.17 -22.53 -11.71
CA PRO A 83 5.53 -22.19 -11.28
C PRO A 83 5.99 -20.80 -11.77
N GLU A 84 5.57 -20.41 -12.98
CA GLU A 84 5.88 -19.10 -13.55
C GLU A 84 5.18 -17.96 -12.80
N GLN A 85 3.92 -18.15 -12.40
CA GLN A 85 3.20 -17.16 -11.57
C GLN A 85 3.87 -16.99 -10.21
N VAL A 86 4.34 -18.09 -9.60
CA VAL A 86 5.07 -18.05 -8.33
C VAL A 86 6.40 -17.30 -8.47
N ALA A 87 7.15 -17.55 -9.56
CA ALA A 87 8.40 -16.85 -9.83
C ALA A 87 8.18 -15.33 -9.99
N ARG A 88 7.19 -14.93 -10.81
CA ARG A 88 6.84 -13.51 -10.99
C ARG A 88 6.42 -12.83 -9.68
N MET A 89 5.64 -13.52 -8.85
CA MET A 89 5.29 -13.04 -7.52
C MET A 89 6.54 -12.82 -6.66
N ALA A 90 7.47 -13.77 -6.63
CA ALA A 90 8.69 -13.65 -5.83
C ALA A 90 9.54 -12.45 -6.27
N ASP A 91 9.70 -12.25 -7.58
CA ASP A 91 10.41 -11.10 -8.14
C ASP A 91 9.73 -9.77 -7.76
N SER A 92 8.40 -9.70 -7.86
CA SER A 92 7.66 -8.50 -7.49
C SER A 92 7.74 -8.20 -6.00
N VAL A 93 7.65 -9.21 -5.13
CA VAL A 93 7.80 -9.04 -3.68
C VAL A 93 9.20 -8.55 -3.31
N ALA A 94 10.24 -9.01 -4.02
CA ALA A 94 11.59 -8.51 -3.83
C ALA A 94 11.74 -7.02 -4.20
N ARG A 95 10.94 -6.52 -5.15
CA ARG A 95 10.90 -5.07 -5.49
C ARG A 95 10.24 -4.26 -4.37
N ASN A 96 9.09 -4.70 -3.86
CA ASN A 96 8.41 -4.01 -2.76
C ASN A 96 9.31 -3.78 -1.54
N ARG A 97 10.16 -4.76 -1.20
CA ARG A 97 11.09 -4.62 -0.07
C ARG A 97 12.12 -3.53 -0.32
N ARG A 98 12.67 -3.47 -1.55
CA ARG A 98 13.65 -2.43 -1.91
C ARG A 98 13.05 -1.04 -1.83
N ASP A 99 11.79 -0.88 -2.21
CA ASP A 99 11.10 0.41 -2.12
C ASP A 99 10.96 0.84 -0.65
N ALA A 100 10.53 -0.07 0.23
CA ALA A 100 10.45 0.21 1.67
C ALA A 100 11.82 0.55 2.30
N ASP A 101 12.87 -0.20 1.95
CA ASP A 101 14.24 0.05 2.43
C ASP A 101 14.77 1.42 1.93
N LEU A 102 14.40 1.83 0.71
CA LEU A 102 14.76 3.14 0.15
C LEU A 102 14.02 4.28 0.84
N ASP A 103 12.73 4.12 1.11
CA ASP A 103 11.93 5.12 1.83
C ASP A 103 12.48 5.33 3.25
N GLU A 104 12.80 4.25 3.97
CA GLU A 104 13.44 4.33 5.30
C GLU A 104 14.81 4.99 5.24
N ALA A 105 15.66 4.61 4.27
CA ALA A 105 16.97 5.23 4.09
C ALA A 105 16.88 6.73 3.74
N LEU A 106 15.88 7.13 2.95
CA LEU A 106 15.61 8.54 2.65
C LEU A 106 15.23 9.28 3.93
N ASP A 107 14.29 8.77 4.71
CA ASP A 107 13.86 9.38 5.98
C ASP A 107 15.02 9.54 6.97
N GLU A 108 15.91 8.54 7.06
CA GLU A 108 17.10 8.60 7.93
C GLU A 108 18.18 9.58 7.42
N SER A 109 18.31 9.74 6.10
CA SER A 109 19.30 10.64 5.49
C SER A 109 18.86 12.10 5.39
N PHE A 110 17.68 12.44 5.90
CA PHE A 110 17.24 13.80 6.19
C PHE A 110 17.38 14.16 7.69
N PRO A 111 18.60 14.36 8.24
CA PRO A 111 18.72 15.10 9.50
C PRO A 111 18.40 16.58 9.23
N ALA A 112 17.73 17.21 10.21
CA ALA A 112 17.30 18.61 10.22
C ALA A 112 18.25 19.54 9.44
N SER A 113 17.70 20.30 8.49
CA SER A 113 18.41 21.39 7.82
C SER A 113 19.09 22.25 8.87
N ASP A 114 20.42 22.30 8.87
CA ASP A 114 21.16 23.32 9.61
C ASP A 114 20.50 24.67 9.27
N PRO A 115 19.96 25.42 10.25
CA PRO A 115 19.50 26.76 9.94
C PRO A 115 20.72 27.54 9.47
N PRO A 116 20.63 28.33 8.39
CA PRO A 116 21.74 29.17 7.97
C PRO A 116 22.13 30.05 9.17
N ALA A 117 23.39 29.97 9.59
CA ALA A 117 23.94 30.83 10.61
C ALA A 117 23.88 32.28 10.10
N MET A 118 22.85 33.02 10.51
CA MET A 118 22.74 34.46 10.27
C MET A 118 23.80 35.16 11.13
N THR A 119 24.97 35.44 10.57
CA THR A 119 25.92 36.38 11.16
C THR A 119 25.35 37.80 11.03
N GLU A 120 24.88 38.37 12.13
CA GLU A 120 24.49 39.79 12.18
C GLU A 120 25.72 40.69 11.96
N PRO A 121 25.71 41.62 11.00
CA PRO A 121 26.78 42.57 10.84
C PRO A 121 26.65 43.70 11.89
N GLY A 122 27.54 43.66 12.88
CA GLY A 122 28.07 44.81 13.63
C GLY A 122 27.11 45.96 13.96
N ARG A 123 26.53 45.91 15.16
CA ARG A 123 26.05 47.12 15.85
C ARG A 123 27.26 48.02 16.13
N ARG A 124 27.38 49.14 15.42
CA ARG A 124 28.27 50.25 15.80
C ARG A 124 27.65 50.95 17.01
N GLU A 125 28.35 50.91 18.14
CA GLU A 125 28.06 51.76 19.30
C GLU A 125 28.41 53.22 18.96
N ALA A 126 27.58 54.13 19.45
CA ALA A 126 27.77 55.58 19.39
C ALA A 126 28.54 56.08 20.62
#